data_AF-A0A395VWX3-F1
#
_entry.id   AF-A0A395VWX3-F1
#
_cell.length_a   1.000
_cell.length_b   1.000
_cell.length_c   1.000
_cell.angle_alpha   90.00
_cell.angle_beta   90.00
_cell.angle_gamma   90.00
#
_symmetry.space_group_name_H-M   'P 1'
#
loop_
_entity.id
_entity.type
_entity.pdbx_description
1 polymer ?
#
loop_
_entity_poly.entity_id
_entity_poly.type
_entity_poly.pdbx_seq_one_letter_code
_entity_poly.pdbx_strand_id
1 'polypeptide(L)'
;MKNIIVSRTLFLIVSLFLCLPLVFANGCGVYAISAAVRSSDPICREIRDITLLSEKLNINLCAEYSEVSVKYVLWNGSDRDYTDIDYAFPMDYVVDERTLPEIKRVTFFCNDQQLDFAQSQDKELDKAVIKALPNQTWHPSLFEEKGVRRRWYYTKFSVKKHSFACLEVHYSLSNLAISDGVYPGNASFINEWGNKSLVYDLSPASCWGDGMIRDFYVEISYGDQSDIIQDVKAGGLDFERQNDKLIYHTCNFDLKTAKPLLIKYNATSYGQMERLIQNMLAPQDYSVYVSDEQSGYPRTNLIDLNLKTAWVGKIGSYIDFSFSEDYYLDGFLIVNGYRKSAEAYRNNSRVKKLKIEAQNEEGEFYVVDTLHFEDRPYQPVFFENLFVTADSYDLFECNLGYNKLRLTIEEVYPGLIYEDTCISEIIWLGRNIALSMGNKAN
;
A
#
# COMPACT_ATOMS: atom_id res chain seq x y z
N MET A 1 -8.31 -7.62 -64.13
CA MET A 1 -9.17 -7.36 -62.96
C MET A 1 -8.83 -8.31 -61.79
N LYS A 2 -7.60 -8.26 -61.24
CA LYS A 2 -7.23 -9.06 -60.04
C LYS A 2 -6.26 -8.37 -59.07
N ASN A 3 -5.86 -7.11 -59.30
CA ASN A 3 -4.85 -6.42 -58.48
C ASN A 3 -5.37 -5.22 -57.68
N ILE A 4 -6.69 -4.99 -57.60
CA ILE A 4 -7.25 -3.82 -56.90
C ILE A 4 -7.83 -4.19 -55.51
N ILE A 5 -8.07 -5.47 -55.23
CA ILE A 5 -8.73 -5.90 -53.98
C ILE A 5 -7.74 -6.06 -52.82
N VAL A 6 -6.48 -6.42 -53.08
CA VAL A 6 -5.49 -6.66 -52.00
C VAL A 6 -5.04 -5.36 -51.32
N SER A 7 -5.05 -4.23 -52.02
CA SER A 7 -4.63 -2.93 -51.46
C SER A 7 -5.63 -2.35 -50.44
N ARG A 8 -6.94 -2.60 -50.61
CA ARG A 8 -7.95 -2.08 -49.67
C ARG A 8 -8.03 -2.88 -48.36
N THR A 9 -7.79 -4.18 -48.41
CA THR A 9 -7.80 -5.03 -47.20
C THR A 9 -6.55 -4.79 -46.35
N LEU A 10 -5.39 -4.53 -46.97
CA LEU A 10 -4.16 -4.21 -46.22
C LEU A 10 -4.24 -2.82 -45.56
N PHE A 11 -4.90 -1.85 -46.19
CA PHE A 11 -5.10 -0.51 -45.61
C PHE A 11 -6.10 -0.54 -44.44
N LEU A 12 -7.11 -1.41 -44.48
CA LEU A 12 -8.06 -1.56 -43.37
C LEU A 12 -7.44 -2.28 -42.15
N ILE A 13 -6.51 -3.22 -42.37
CA ILE A 13 -5.82 -3.94 -41.29
C ILE A 13 -4.75 -3.06 -40.63
N VAL A 14 -4.04 -2.22 -41.40
CA VAL A 14 -3.10 -1.23 -40.84
C VAL A 14 -3.83 -0.08 -40.11
N SER A 15 -5.04 0.30 -40.56
CA SER A 15 -5.85 1.30 -39.85
C SER A 15 -6.55 0.76 -38.59
N LEU A 16 -6.75 -0.56 -38.47
CA LEU A 16 -7.29 -1.18 -37.24
C LEU A 16 -6.22 -1.41 -36.16
N PHE A 17 -4.94 -1.49 -36.53
CA PHE A 17 -3.83 -1.70 -35.59
C PHE A 17 -3.19 -0.40 -35.04
N LEU A 18 -3.67 0.77 -35.47
CA LEU A 18 -3.22 2.08 -34.94
C LEU A 18 -4.10 2.64 -33.82
N CYS A 19 -5.19 1.96 -33.45
CA CYS A 19 -5.98 2.28 -32.28
C CYS A 19 -5.47 1.47 -31.08
N LEU A 20 -4.23 1.72 -30.63
CA LEU A 20 -3.87 1.34 -29.27
C LEU A 20 -4.75 2.18 -28.33
N PRO A 21 -5.49 1.58 -27.38
CA PRO A 21 -6.19 2.36 -26.38
C PRO A 21 -5.12 3.11 -25.58
N LEU A 22 -5.05 4.42 -25.79
CA LEU A 22 -4.33 5.31 -24.91
C LEU A 22 -5.01 5.18 -23.55
N VAL A 23 -4.28 4.65 -22.58
CA VAL A 23 -4.78 4.47 -21.23
C VAL A 23 -4.49 5.74 -20.48
N PHE A 24 -5.53 6.52 -20.23
CA PHE A 24 -5.44 7.91 -19.80
C PHE A 24 -5.56 8.09 -18.26
N ALA A 25 -4.52 8.48 -17.50
CA ALA A 25 -4.69 9.04 -16.13
C ALA A 25 -4.16 10.46 -15.84
N ASN A 26 -5.06 11.47 -15.71
CA ASN A 26 -5.00 12.92 -15.33
C ASN A 26 -6.02 13.66 -16.22
N GLY A 27 -7.03 14.35 -15.68
CA GLY A 27 -8.27 14.59 -16.43
C GLY A 27 -8.17 15.40 -17.75
N CYS A 28 -9.08 15.09 -18.69
CA CYS A 28 -9.12 15.67 -20.04
C CYS A 28 -10.53 16.15 -20.43
N GLY A 29 -10.62 17.09 -21.38
CA GLY A 29 -11.87 17.30 -22.12
C GLY A 29 -12.20 16.05 -22.96
N VAL A 30 -13.47 15.68 -23.16
CA VAL A 30 -13.86 14.43 -23.84
C VAL A 30 -14.90 14.62 -24.96
N TYR A 31 -14.87 13.77 -25.99
CA TYR A 31 -15.79 13.85 -27.15
C TYR A 31 -17.10 13.06 -26.97
N ALA A 32 -17.04 11.93 -26.27
CA ALA A 32 -18.18 11.03 -26.13
C ALA A 32 -18.16 10.38 -24.75
N ILE A 33 -19.30 10.48 -24.07
CA ILE A 33 -19.63 9.68 -22.89
C ILE A 33 -20.65 8.67 -23.40
N SER A 34 -20.34 7.37 -23.41
CA SER A 34 -21.29 6.37 -23.91
C SER A 34 -22.59 6.42 -23.08
N ALA A 35 -23.70 6.74 -23.74
CA ALA A 35 -25.02 6.82 -23.11
C ALA A 35 -25.54 5.43 -22.66
N ALA A 36 -25.00 4.35 -23.22
CA ALA A 36 -25.38 2.98 -22.87
C ALA A 36 -24.54 2.39 -21.73
N VAL A 37 -23.30 2.86 -21.53
CA VAL A 37 -22.51 2.45 -20.36
C VAL A 37 -21.48 3.53 -20.03
N ARG A 38 -21.59 4.15 -18.85
CA ARG A 38 -20.46 4.84 -18.20
C ARG A 38 -19.42 3.80 -17.75
N SER A 39 -18.93 2.94 -18.65
CA SER A 39 -17.93 1.89 -18.37
C SER A 39 -16.78 1.85 -19.39
N SER A 40 -16.88 2.57 -20.50
CA SER A 40 -15.77 2.67 -21.46
C SER A 40 -14.82 3.80 -21.07
N ASP A 41 -13.55 3.67 -21.45
CA ASP A 41 -12.61 4.78 -21.34
C ASP A 41 -13.10 5.95 -22.20
N PRO A 42 -13.05 7.19 -21.69
CA PRO A 42 -13.39 8.35 -22.48
C PRO A 42 -12.40 8.54 -23.62
N ILE A 43 -12.92 9.03 -24.74
CA ILE A 43 -12.09 9.51 -25.84
C ILE A 43 -11.79 10.98 -25.55
N CYS A 44 -10.54 11.28 -25.17
CA CYS A 44 -10.12 12.66 -24.94
C CYS A 44 -10.32 13.48 -26.22
N ARG A 45 -10.83 14.68 -26.02
CA ARG A 45 -10.99 15.71 -27.02
C ARG A 45 -9.77 16.61 -26.99
N GLU A 46 -9.07 16.69 -28.11
CA GLU A 46 -8.04 17.72 -28.28
C GLU A 46 -8.73 19.10 -28.28
N ILE A 47 -8.51 19.88 -27.23
CA ILE A 47 -8.96 21.28 -27.14
C ILE A 47 -7.72 22.16 -27.28
N ARG A 48 -7.27 22.36 -28.52
CA ARG A 48 -6.04 23.09 -28.84
C ARG A 48 -6.11 24.58 -28.49
N ASP A 49 -7.32 25.13 -28.45
CA ASP A 49 -7.60 26.53 -28.16
C ASP A 49 -7.48 26.89 -26.67
N ILE A 50 -7.52 25.87 -25.80
CA ILE A 50 -7.42 26.04 -24.34
C ILE A 50 -6.07 25.49 -23.89
N THR A 51 -5.19 26.39 -23.47
CA THR A 51 -3.84 26.06 -22.99
C THR A 51 -3.87 25.82 -21.48
N LEU A 52 -3.16 24.78 -21.03
CA LEU A 52 -2.89 24.56 -19.61
C LEU A 52 -1.71 25.43 -19.18
N LEU A 53 -1.99 26.50 -18.43
CA LEU A 53 -0.96 27.43 -17.97
C LEU A 53 -0.27 26.94 -16.71
N SER A 54 -1.05 26.50 -15.73
CA SER A 54 -0.49 26.03 -14.47
C SER A 54 -1.20 24.79 -13.99
N GLU A 55 -0.43 23.87 -13.41
CA GLU A 55 -0.93 22.74 -12.64
C GLU A 55 -0.22 22.75 -11.29
N LYS A 56 -1.00 22.81 -10.22
CA LYS A 56 -0.53 22.68 -8.84
C LYS A 56 -1.10 21.41 -8.23
N LEU A 57 -0.27 20.38 -8.10
CA LEU A 57 -0.60 19.11 -7.47
C LEU A 57 -0.08 19.08 -6.03
N ASN A 58 -0.98 18.86 -5.07
CA ASN A 58 -0.65 18.70 -3.67
C ASN A 58 -1.12 17.31 -3.21
N ILE A 59 -0.20 16.55 -2.61
CA ILE A 59 -0.46 15.22 -2.07
C ILE A 59 -0.08 15.25 -0.59
N ASN A 60 -1.07 15.13 0.28
CA ASN A 60 -0.85 14.98 1.71
C ASN A 60 -0.91 13.49 2.06
N LEU A 61 0.23 12.91 2.45
CA LEU A 61 0.31 11.50 2.83
C LEU A 61 -0.27 11.33 4.22
N CYS A 62 -1.18 10.38 4.38
CA CYS A 62 -1.57 9.86 5.69
C CYS A 62 -1.35 8.34 5.73
N ALA A 63 -1.50 7.73 6.91
CA ALA A 63 -1.24 6.30 7.05
C ALA A 63 -2.21 5.41 6.23
N GLU A 64 -3.49 5.75 6.19
CA GLU A 64 -4.53 4.94 5.53
C GLU A 64 -4.99 5.48 4.19
N TYR A 65 -5.12 6.81 4.08
CA TYR A 65 -5.51 7.49 2.85
C TYR A 65 -4.52 8.59 2.54
N SER A 66 -4.26 8.88 1.27
CA SER A 66 -3.62 10.12 0.87
C SER A 66 -4.68 11.08 0.38
N GLU A 67 -4.58 12.34 0.80
CA GLU A 67 -5.43 13.42 0.31
C GLU A 67 -4.74 14.09 -0.87
N VAL A 68 -5.43 14.17 -2.00
CA VAL A 68 -4.90 14.73 -3.23
C VAL A 68 -5.75 15.90 -3.65
N SER A 69 -5.09 17.01 -3.98
CA SER A 69 -5.70 18.20 -4.55
C SER A 69 -4.89 18.65 -5.76
N VAL A 70 -5.55 18.78 -6.91
CA VAL A 70 -4.95 19.30 -8.13
C VAL A 70 -5.73 20.51 -8.61
N LYS A 71 -5.01 21.59 -8.91
CA LYS A 71 -5.55 22.85 -9.43
C LYS A 71 -4.96 23.15 -10.80
N TYR A 72 -5.82 23.30 -11.79
CA TYR A 72 -5.48 23.66 -13.16
C TYR A 72 -5.88 25.11 -13.44
N VAL A 73 -4.97 25.87 -14.04
CA VAL A 73 -5.27 27.19 -14.63
C VAL A 73 -5.27 27.04 -16.14
N LEU A 74 -6.46 27.14 -16.72
CA LEU A 74 -6.72 27.01 -18.15
C LEU A 74 -6.87 28.41 -18.76
N TRP A 75 -6.32 28.62 -19.95
CA TRP A 75 -6.51 29.84 -20.73
C TRP A 75 -7.09 29.53 -22.10
N ASN A 76 -8.26 30.08 -22.39
CA ASN A 76 -8.83 30.07 -23.74
C ASN A 76 -8.32 31.27 -24.54
N GLY A 77 -7.41 31.02 -25.47
CA GLY A 77 -6.83 32.05 -26.34
C GLY A 77 -7.63 32.32 -27.62
N SER A 78 -8.75 31.62 -27.83
CA SER A 78 -9.56 31.74 -29.05
C SER A 78 -10.68 32.77 -28.92
N ASP A 79 -11.30 33.09 -30.07
CA ASP A 79 -12.49 33.95 -30.15
C ASP A 79 -13.81 33.22 -29.82
N ARG A 80 -13.75 31.95 -29.38
CA ARG A 80 -14.90 31.09 -29.13
C ARG A 80 -15.14 30.89 -27.64
N ASP A 81 -16.41 30.99 -27.22
CA ASP A 81 -16.84 30.52 -25.90
C ASP A 81 -17.02 28.99 -25.91
N TYR A 82 -16.51 28.34 -24.86
CA TYR A 82 -16.78 26.93 -24.57
C TYR A 82 -17.77 26.86 -23.43
N THR A 83 -19.04 26.60 -23.74
CA THR A 83 -20.13 26.65 -22.74
C THR A 83 -20.32 25.31 -22.02
N ASP A 84 -19.82 24.21 -22.56
CA ASP A 84 -20.19 22.85 -22.16
C ASP A 84 -19.02 21.86 -22.38
N ILE A 85 -17.87 22.13 -21.76
CA ILE A 85 -16.75 21.20 -21.81
C ILE A 85 -17.09 19.99 -20.94
N ASP A 86 -17.30 18.84 -21.58
CA ASP A 86 -17.29 17.54 -20.90
C ASP A 86 -15.88 17.22 -20.43
N TYR A 87 -15.71 17.02 -19.12
CA TYR A 87 -14.43 16.70 -18.49
C TYR A 87 -14.50 15.34 -17.81
N ALA A 88 -13.45 14.53 -17.95
CA ALA A 88 -13.32 13.26 -17.26
C ALA A 88 -12.01 13.21 -16.48
N PHE A 89 -12.09 12.94 -15.18
CA PHE A 89 -10.96 12.75 -14.29
C PHE A 89 -10.83 11.27 -13.89
N PRO A 90 -9.73 10.62 -14.25
CA PRO A 90 -9.46 9.22 -13.91
C PRO A 90 -8.80 9.10 -12.54
N MET A 91 -9.18 8.06 -11.81
CA MET A 91 -8.52 7.66 -10.57
C MET A 91 -8.20 6.18 -10.63
N ASP A 92 -6.91 5.87 -10.48
CA ASP A 92 -6.39 4.51 -10.49
C ASP A 92 -6.20 4.01 -9.07
N TYR A 93 -6.51 2.74 -8.87
CA TYR A 93 -6.34 2.07 -7.59
C TYR A 93 -6.13 0.58 -7.80
N VAL A 94 -5.37 -0.03 -6.90
CA VAL A 94 -5.18 -1.48 -6.89
C VAL A 94 -6.35 -2.12 -6.17
N VAL A 95 -6.84 -3.22 -6.73
CA VAL A 95 -7.88 -4.01 -6.08
C VAL A 95 -7.23 -5.08 -5.24
N ASP A 96 -7.53 -5.06 -3.96
CA ASP A 96 -7.28 -6.19 -3.09
C ASP A 96 -8.62 -6.88 -2.82
N GLU A 97 -8.72 -8.19 -3.10
CA GLU A 97 -9.94 -8.95 -2.83
C GLU A 97 -10.32 -8.93 -1.34
N ARG A 98 -9.35 -8.67 -0.44
CA ARG A 98 -9.54 -8.58 1.00
C ARG A 98 -9.91 -7.18 1.48
N THR A 99 -9.54 -6.16 0.72
CA THR A 99 -9.73 -4.76 1.13
C THR A 99 -10.26 -3.97 -0.06
N LEU A 100 -11.55 -3.62 -0.01
CA LEU A 100 -12.15 -2.80 -1.06
C LEU A 100 -11.43 -1.44 -1.09
N PRO A 101 -10.75 -1.10 -2.20
CA PRO A 101 -10.09 0.18 -2.35
C PRO A 101 -11.16 1.28 -2.33
N GLU A 102 -10.91 2.30 -1.52
CA GLU A 102 -11.92 3.31 -1.24
C GLU A 102 -11.42 4.69 -1.70
N ILE A 103 -12.10 5.22 -2.71
CA ILE A 103 -11.98 6.60 -3.15
C ILE A 103 -13.07 7.39 -2.42
N LYS A 104 -12.65 8.38 -1.63
CA LYS A 104 -13.55 9.22 -0.82
C LYS A 104 -13.43 10.69 -1.19
N ARG A 105 -14.42 11.47 -0.74
CA ARG A 105 -14.41 12.95 -0.74
C ARG A 105 -14.10 13.58 -2.10
N VAL A 106 -14.56 12.95 -3.19
CA VAL A 106 -14.36 13.48 -4.54
C VAL A 106 -15.18 14.74 -4.70
N THR A 107 -14.53 15.86 -5.02
CA THR A 107 -15.17 17.14 -5.32
C THR A 107 -14.48 17.84 -6.48
N PHE A 108 -15.26 18.60 -7.24
CA PHE A 108 -14.81 19.40 -8.37
C PHE A 108 -15.23 20.84 -8.16
N PHE A 109 -14.36 21.79 -8.51
CA PHE A 109 -14.68 23.22 -8.50
C PHE A 109 -14.23 23.86 -9.81
N CYS A 110 -15.01 24.81 -10.33
CA CYS A 110 -14.59 25.71 -11.40
C CYS A 110 -14.81 27.16 -10.96
N ASN A 111 -13.74 27.96 -10.92
CA ASN A 111 -13.77 29.35 -10.45
C ASN A 111 -14.48 29.48 -9.09
N ASP A 112 -14.07 28.65 -8.12
CA ASP A 112 -14.61 28.56 -6.77
C ASP A 112 -16.07 28.07 -6.66
N GLN A 113 -16.71 27.72 -7.77
CA GLN A 113 -18.04 27.11 -7.78
C GLN A 113 -17.94 25.59 -7.82
N GLN A 114 -18.52 24.93 -6.83
CA GLN A 114 -18.58 23.47 -6.80
C GLN A 114 -19.40 22.95 -8.00
N LEU A 115 -18.89 21.92 -8.66
CA LEU A 115 -19.53 21.27 -9.79
C LEU A 115 -20.16 19.94 -9.38
N ASP A 116 -21.29 19.63 -9.99
CA ASP A 116 -21.85 18.27 -9.95
C ASP A 116 -20.97 17.32 -10.77
N PHE A 117 -20.91 16.05 -10.35
CA PHE A 117 -20.20 15.03 -11.08
C PHE A 117 -20.97 13.70 -11.10
N ALA A 118 -20.58 12.86 -12.04
CA ALA A 118 -21.00 11.47 -12.17
C ALA A 118 -19.76 10.57 -12.16
N GLN A 119 -19.91 9.31 -11.72
CA GLN A 119 -18.81 8.34 -11.81
C GLN A 119 -19.13 7.19 -12.77
N SER A 120 -18.08 6.57 -13.34
CA SER A 120 -18.17 5.33 -14.10
C SER A 120 -18.27 4.11 -13.19
N GLN A 121 -18.55 2.97 -13.81
CA GLN A 121 -18.15 1.68 -13.23
C GLN A 121 -16.62 1.53 -13.26
N ASP A 122 -16.13 0.62 -12.44
CA ASP A 122 -14.72 0.28 -12.36
C ASP A 122 -14.31 -0.51 -13.60
N LYS A 123 -13.18 -0.15 -14.19
CA LYS A 123 -12.61 -0.86 -15.32
C LYS A 123 -11.21 -1.36 -14.99
N GLU A 124 -10.95 -2.63 -15.22
CA GLU A 124 -9.59 -3.18 -15.10
C GLU A 124 -8.68 -2.64 -16.20
N LEU A 125 -7.48 -2.20 -15.81
CA LEU A 125 -6.46 -1.72 -16.73
C LEU A 125 -5.71 -2.88 -17.37
N ASP A 126 -5.30 -2.68 -18.62
CA ASP A 126 -4.49 -3.64 -19.35
C ASP A 126 -3.11 -3.81 -18.69
N LYS A 127 -2.64 -5.06 -18.58
CA LYS A 127 -1.32 -5.42 -18.04
C LYS A 127 -0.18 -4.70 -18.76
N ALA A 128 -0.33 -4.34 -20.03
CA ALA A 128 0.67 -3.57 -20.77
C ALA A 128 0.90 -2.16 -20.20
N VAL A 129 -0.16 -1.54 -19.67
CA VAL A 129 -0.09 -0.20 -19.04
C VAL A 129 0.63 -0.29 -17.71
N ILE A 130 0.29 -1.33 -16.94
CA ILE A 130 0.91 -1.64 -15.66
C ILE A 130 2.43 -1.85 -15.84
N LYS A 131 2.84 -2.58 -16.88
CA LYS A 131 4.25 -2.81 -17.23
C LYS A 131 5.03 -1.57 -17.64
N ALA A 132 4.34 -0.51 -18.06
CA ALA A 132 4.97 0.74 -18.48
C ALA A 132 5.28 1.68 -17.30
N LEU A 133 4.81 1.37 -16.09
CA LEU A 133 5.18 2.10 -14.88
C LEU A 133 6.69 1.94 -14.59
N PRO A 134 7.42 2.97 -14.12
CA PRO A 134 8.87 2.94 -14.01
C PRO A 134 9.40 1.80 -13.12
N ASN A 135 9.93 0.75 -13.75
CA ASN A 135 10.69 -0.33 -13.14
C ASN A 135 12.08 0.14 -12.76
N GLN A 136 12.28 0.69 -11.56
CA GLN A 136 13.65 0.85 -11.07
C GLN A 136 13.94 0.34 -9.66
N THR A 137 12.99 -0.22 -8.92
CA THR A 137 13.39 -0.88 -7.65
C THR A 137 12.53 -2.06 -7.15
N TRP A 138 11.38 -2.42 -7.76
CA TRP A 138 10.46 -3.39 -7.11
C TRP A 138 9.65 -4.25 -8.10
N HIS A 139 9.25 -5.44 -7.64
CA HIS A 139 8.66 -6.56 -8.40
C HIS A 139 7.39 -6.16 -9.18
N PRO A 140 7.40 -6.16 -10.53
CA PRO A 140 6.23 -5.84 -11.36
C PRO A 140 5.03 -6.77 -11.14
N SER A 141 5.25 -7.94 -10.51
CA SER A 141 4.24 -8.99 -10.36
C SER A 141 3.04 -8.55 -9.53
N LEU A 142 3.19 -7.67 -8.53
CA LEU A 142 2.08 -7.33 -7.63
C LEU A 142 0.92 -6.63 -8.36
N PHE A 143 1.23 -5.64 -9.21
CA PHE A 143 0.22 -4.97 -10.01
C PHE A 143 -0.32 -5.88 -11.13
N GLU A 144 0.51 -6.80 -11.65
CA GLU A 144 0.10 -7.81 -12.63
C GLU A 144 -0.81 -8.90 -12.04
N GLU A 145 -0.69 -9.17 -10.73
CA GLU A 145 -1.43 -10.19 -9.98
C GLU A 145 -2.71 -9.65 -9.34
N LYS A 146 -2.63 -8.52 -8.62
CA LYS A 146 -3.80 -7.91 -7.94
C LYS A 146 -4.71 -7.13 -8.91
N GLY A 147 -4.16 -6.68 -10.04
CA GLY A 147 -4.87 -5.87 -11.02
C GLY A 147 -5.04 -4.41 -10.58
N VAL A 148 -4.95 -3.49 -11.54
CA VAL A 148 -5.26 -2.06 -11.33
C VAL A 148 -6.62 -1.80 -11.93
N ARG A 149 -7.51 -1.13 -11.19
CA ARG A 149 -8.77 -0.61 -11.74
C ARG A 149 -8.73 0.90 -11.83
N ARG A 150 -9.45 1.40 -12.83
CA ARG A 150 -9.69 2.82 -13.05
C ARG A 150 -11.17 3.12 -12.88
N ARG A 151 -11.45 4.20 -12.16
CA ARG A 151 -12.77 4.84 -12.12
C ARG A 151 -12.67 6.25 -12.69
N TRP A 152 -13.59 6.57 -13.58
CA TRP A 152 -13.70 7.88 -14.22
C TRP A 152 -14.77 8.73 -13.52
N TYR A 153 -14.44 9.98 -13.27
CA TYR A 153 -15.32 10.99 -12.70
C TYR A 153 -15.58 12.10 -13.72
N TYR A 154 -16.83 12.27 -14.10
CA TYR A 154 -17.25 13.16 -15.17
C TYR A 154 -17.92 14.41 -14.59
N THR A 155 -17.51 15.58 -15.07
CA THR A 155 -18.18 16.84 -14.78
C THR A 155 -18.23 17.70 -16.03
N LYS A 156 -18.88 18.86 -15.95
CA LYS A 156 -18.94 19.84 -17.04
C LYS A 156 -18.59 21.23 -16.53
N PHE A 157 -17.88 21.99 -17.33
CA PHE A 157 -17.60 23.40 -17.04
C PHE A 157 -17.51 24.24 -18.31
N SER A 158 -17.44 25.56 -18.14
CA SER A 158 -17.35 26.52 -19.24
C SER A 158 -16.09 27.37 -19.16
N VAL A 159 -15.56 27.78 -20.30
CA VAL A 159 -14.45 28.74 -20.42
C VAL A 159 -14.82 29.78 -21.47
N LYS A 160 -14.87 31.05 -21.08
CA LYS A 160 -15.18 32.14 -22.02
C LYS A 160 -13.99 32.39 -22.95
N LYS A 161 -14.24 32.97 -24.12
CA LYS A 161 -13.20 33.44 -25.01
C LYS A 161 -12.29 34.44 -24.30
N HIS A 162 -10.99 34.38 -24.59
CA HIS A 162 -9.97 35.28 -24.02
C HIS A 162 -10.01 35.35 -22.49
N SER A 163 -10.37 34.25 -21.81
CA SER A 163 -10.48 34.20 -20.35
C SER A 163 -9.74 33.02 -19.76
N PHE A 164 -9.55 33.10 -18.44
CA PHE A 164 -9.06 31.99 -17.63
C PHE A 164 -10.22 31.18 -17.06
N ALA A 165 -9.93 29.93 -16.73
CA ALA A 165 -10.74 29.11 -15.84
C ALA A 165 -9.84 28.38 -14.86
N CYS A 166 -10.26 28.31 -13.60
CA CYS A 166 -9.57 27.59 -12.55
C CYS A 166 -10.37 26.31 -12.23
N LEU A 167 -9.84 25.15 -12.60
CA LEU A 167 -10.47 23.85 -12.33
C LEU A 167 -9.72 23.17 -11.18
N GLU A 168 -10.43 22.80 -10.12
CA GLU A 168 -9.86 22.12 -8.96
C GLU A 168 -10.53 20.77 -8.74
N VAL A 169 -9.74 19.77 -8.39
CA VAL A 169 -10.21 18.43 -8.05
C VAL A 169 -9.61 18.04 -6.70
N HIS A 170 -10.44 17.60 -5.77
CA HIS A 170 -10.02 17.05 -4.48
C HIS A 170 -10.53 15.64 -4.33
N TYR A 171 -9.73 14.75 -3.75
CA TYR A 171 -10.14 13.41 -3.41
C TYR A 171 -9.24 12.80 -2.33
N SER A 172 -9.70 11.73 -1.71
CA SER A 172 -8.89 10.88 -0.83
C SER A 172 -8.83 9.47 -1.42
N LEU A 173 -7.64 8.88 -1.46
CA LEU A 173 -7.41 7.56 -2.00
C LEU A 173 -6.78 6.66 -0.95
N SER A 174 -7.31 5.45 -0.77
CA SER A 174 -6.69 4.45 0.12
C SER A 174 -5.28 4.10 -0.37
N ASN A 175 -4.31 4.10 0.54
CA ASN A 175 -2.93 3.81 0.21
C ASN A 175 -2.70 2.31 0.06
N LEU A 176 -2.01 1.92 -1.01
CA LEU A 176 -1.72 0.51 -1.26
C LEU A 176 -0.68 0.01 -0.25
N ALA A 177 -1.06 -1.00 0.54
CA ALA A 177 -0.11 -1.85 1.25
C ALA A 177 0.77 -2.59 0.24
N ILE A 178 2.07 -2.29 0.22
CA ILE A 178 3.04 -3.07 -0.56
C ILE A 178 3.68 -4.09 0.38
N SER A 179 3.52 -5.37 0.08
CA SER A 179 4.47 -6.36 0.55
C SER A 179 5.71 -6.36 -0.33
N ASP A 180 6.86 -6.51 0.30
CA ASP A 180 8.23 -6.37 -0.18
C ASP A 180 8.69 -7.46 -1.17
N GLY A 181 7.77 -7.97 -1.99
CA GLY A 181 8.09 -8.64 -3.25
C GLY A 181 8.68 -10.03 -3.13
N VAL A 182 8.79 -10.59 -1.93
CA VAL A 182 8.91 -12.05 -1.77
C VAL A 182 7.49 -12.56 -1.99
N TYR A 183 7.18 -13.12 -3.17
CA TYR A 183 5.94 -13.81 -3.60
C TYR A 183 4.56 -13.26 -3.09
N PRO A 184 3.48 -13.26 -3.89
CA PRO A 184 2.12 -13.02 -3.35
C PRO A 184 1.71 -13.98 -2.21
N GLY A 185 2.49 -15.06 -1.97
CA GLY A 185 2.41 -15.94 -0.81
C GLY A 185 3.45 -15.70 0.31
N ASN A 186 4.41 -14.78 0.15
CA ASN A 186 5.42 -14.47 1.20
C ASN A 186 5.35 -12.99 1.60
N ALA A 187 4.30 -12.31 1.16
CA ALA A 187 3.88 -11.02 1.64
C ALA A 187 3.50 -11.15 3.11
N SER A 188 4.42 -10.81 4.03
CA SER A 188 4.12 -11.05 5.43
C SER A 188 2.86 -10.27 5.81
N PHE A 189 1.88 -10.94 6.39
CA PHE A 189 0.63 -10.41 6.93
C PHE A 189 0.88 -9.11 7.73
N ILE A 190 2.07 -9.02 8.30
CA ILE A 190 2.57 -7.95 9.15
C ILE A 190 3.29 -6.83 8.33
N ASN A 191 4.02 -7.15 7.25
CA ASN A 191 4.68 -6.17 6.36
C ASN A 191 3.67 -5.39 5.51
N GLU A 192 2.51 -5.96 5.21
CA GLU A 192 1.38 -5.24 4.58
C GLU A 192 0.92 -4.02 5.40
N TRP A 193 1.30 -3.93 6.69
CA TRP A 193 0.80 -2.90 7.58
C TRP A 193 1.62 -1.61 7.58
N GLY A 194 2.90 -1.67 7.18
CA GLY A 194 3.80 -0.51 7.19
C GLY A 194 4.02 0.14 5.83
N ASN A 195 4.33 -0.63 4.79
CA ASN A 195 4.74 -0.06 3.50
C ASN A 195 3.54 0.40 2.66
N LYS A 196 3.55 1.67 2.27
CA LYS A 196 2.49 2.32 1.49
C LYS A 196 2.99 2.81 0.14
N SER A 197 2.10 2.86 -0.84
CA SER A 197 2.36 3.55 -2.10
C SER A 197 1.16 4.24 -2.70
N LEU A 198 1.47 5.24 -3.52
CA LEU A 198 0.54 5.98 -4.37
C LEU A 198 1.16 6.15 -5.76
N VAL A 199 0.34 5.99 -6.80
CA VAL A 199 0.70 6.25 -8.19
C VAL A 199 -0.17 7.38 -8.71
N TYR A 200 0.45 8.35 -9.38
CA TYR A 200 -0.23 9.47 -10.02
C TYR A 200 0.30 9.63 -11.44
N ASP A 201 -0.52 9.37 -12.45
CA ASP A 201 -0.18 9.61 -13.85
C ASP A 201 -0.46 11.07 -14.20
N LEU A 202 0.43 11.66 -15.01
CA LEU A 202 0.35 13.05 -15.42
C LEU A 202 -0.20 13.19 -16.85
N SER A 203 -0.20 12.11 -17.63
CA SER A 203 -0.18 12.15 -19.09
C SER A 203 -1.42 12.69 -19.81
N PRO A 204 -2.70 12.50 -19.40
CA PRO A 204 -3.85 12.92 -20.19
C PRO A 204 -4.24 14.37 -20.00
N ALA A 205 -3.67 15.07 -19.03
CA ALA A 205 -3.67 16.53 -19.09
C ALA A 205 -2.94 17.04 -20.36
N SER A 206 -2.16 16.20 -21.06
CA SER A 206 -1.53 16.54 -22.35
C SER A 206 -2.51 16.84 -23.49
N CYS A 207 -3.81 16.56 -23.32
CA CYS A 207 -4.83 16.88 -24.33
C CYS A 207 -5.12 18.39 -24.44
N TRP A 208 -4.71 19.18 -23.44
CA TRP A 208 -4.93 20.61 -23.38
C TRP A 208 -3.88 21.34 -24.21
N GLY A 209 -4.31 22.18 -25.14
CA GLY A 209 -3.42 23.01 -25.94
C GLY A 209 -2.41 22.18 -26.73
N ASP A 210 -1.12 22.44 -26.48
CA ASP A 210 0.02 21.71 -27.05
C ASP A 210 0.51 20.56 -26.16
N GLY A 211 -0.12 20.32 -25.01
CA GLY A 211 0.29 19.34 -24.01
C GLY A 211 1.43 19.78 -23.11
N MET A 212 1.77 21.07 -23.12
CA MET A 212 2.79 21.67 -22.25
C MET A 212 2.15 22.42 -21.09
N ILE A 213 2.64 22.22 -19.87
CA ILE A 213 2.29 23.05 -18.71
C ILE A 213 3.31 24.18 -18.60
N ARG A 214 2.87 25.43 -18.57
CA ARG A 214 3.79 26.57 -18.47
C ARG A 214 4.44 26.69 -17.09
N ASP A 215 3.68 26.41 -16.04
CA ASP A 215 4.11 26.46 -14.63
C ASP A 215 3.61 25.21 -13.89
N PHE A 216 4.51 24.26 -13.61
CA PHE A 216 4.15 22.98 -13.03
C PHE A 216 4.75 22.81 -11.64
N TYR A 217 3.89 22.65 -10.64
CA TYR A 217 4.27 22.52 -9.24
C TYR A 217 3.66 21.25 -8.64
N VAL A 218 4.50 20.45 -7.98
CA VAL A 218 4.10 19.27 -7.21
C VAL A 218 4.64 19.39 -5.79
N GLU A 219 3.78 19.20 -4.80
CA GLU A 219 4.14 19.11 -3.39
C GLU A 219 3.61 17.81 -2.79
N ILE A 220 4.50 17.06 -2.14
CA ILE A 220 4.17 15.88 -1.33
C ILE A 220 4.50 16.23 0.12
N SER A 221 3.48 16.35 0.95
CA SER A 221 3.58 16.73 2.37
C SER A 221 3.27 15.55 3.28
N TYR A 222 3.98 15.47 4.41
CA TYR A 222 3.82 14.43 5.43
C TYR A 222 4.11 14.92 6.86
N GLY A 223 4.17 16.25 7.09
CA GLY A 223 4.60 16.86 8.34
C GLY A 223 3.70 16.67 9.54
N ASP A 224 2.39 16.79 9.35
CA ASP A 224 1.40 16.60 10.42
C ASP A 224 1.38 15.16 10.97
N GLN A 225 2.07 14.24 10.29
CA GLN A 225 2.19 12.83 10.66
C GLN A 225 3.64 12.34 10.60
N SER A 226 4.63 13.22 10.77
CA SER A 226 6.06 12.85 10.64
C SER A 226 6.54 11.78 11.65
N ASP A 227 5.87 11.64 12.79
CA ASP A 227 6.13 10.55 13.75
C ASP A 227 5.66 9.17 13.24
N ILE A 228 4.69 9.18 12.33
CA ILE A 228 4.00 7.99 11.80
C ILE A 228 4.51 7.63 10.40
N ILE A 229 4.80 8.65 9.59
CA ILE A 229 5.22 8.50 8.20
C ILE A 229 6.74 8.63 8.10
N GLN A 230 7.37 7.57 7.62
CA GLN A 230 8.82 7.46 7.49
C GLN A 230 9.21 7.04 6.08
N ASP A 231 10.50 7.18 5.75
CA ASP A 231 11.09 6.69 4.50
C ASP A 231 10.39 7.13 3.20
N VAL A 232 9.83 8.34 3.18
CA VAL A 232 9.14 8.88 2.00
C VAL A 232 10.10 9.02 0.82
N LYS A 233 9.81 8.32 -0.26
CA LYS A 233 10.53 8.33 -1.54
C LYS A 233 9.54 8.60 -2.67
N ALA A 234 9.87 9.54 -3.55
CA ALA A 234 9.10 9.82 -4.75
C ALA A 234 9.97 9.66 -5.99
N GLY A 235 9.44 9.02 -7.03
CA GLY A 235 10.08 8.84 -8.33
C GLY A 235 9.20 9.38 -9.45
N GLY A 236 9.80 9.61 -10.62
CA GLY A 236 9.12 10.19 -11.79
C GLY A 236 9.47 11.66 -12.04
N LEU A 237 9.79 12.40 -10.98
CA LEU A 237 10.23 13.80 -11.01
C LEU A 237 11.45 13.98 -10.08
N ASP A 238 12.28 15.00 -10.35
CA ASP A 238 13.48 15.30 -9.57
C ASP A 238 13.15 16.20 -8.38
N PHE A 239 12.57 15.61 -7.32
CA PHE A 239 12.13 16.36 -6.14
C PHE A 239 13.27 16.92 -5.28
N GLU A 240 13.08 18.14 -4.79
CA GLU A 240 13.85 18.72 -3.71
C GLU A 240 13.20 18.41 -2.36
N ARG A 241 13.98 17.92 -1.39
CA ARG A 241 13.50 17.69 -0.03
C ARG A 241 13.60 18.96 0.80
N GLN A 242 12.48 19.38 1.37
CA GLN A 242 12.38 20.51 2.29
C GLN A 242 11.66 20.06 3.56
N ASN A 243 12.41 19.74 4.61
CA ASN A 243 11.89 19.19 5.87
C ASN A 243 10.95 17.97 5.62
N ASP A 244 9.69 18.16 5.95
CA ASP A 244 8.55 17.25 5.85
C ASP A 244 7.83 17.28 4.48
N LYS A 245 8.51 17.83 3.46
CA LYS A 245 7.97 17.98 2.11
C LYS A 245 8.95 17.53 1.04
N LEU A 246 8.40 17.04 -0.07
CA LEU A 246 9.09 16.91 -1.36
C LEU A 246 8.44 17.87 -2.34
N ILE A 247 9.22 18.76 -2.94
CA ILE A 247 8.74 19.79 -3.85
C ILE A 247 9.41 19.62 -5.21
N TYR A 248 8.62 19.67 -6.27
CA TYR A 248 9.09 19.77 -7.64
C TYR A 248 8.45 20.99 -8.29
N HIS A 249 9.27 21.85 -8.90
CA HIS A 249 8.80 23.02 -9.61
C HIS A 249 9.58 23.20 -10.90
N THR A 250 8.87 23.38 -12.01
CA THR A 250 9.49 23.62 -13.32
C THR A 250 8.58 24.45 -14.21
N CYS A 251 9.14 24.98 -15.29
CA CYS A 251 8.39 25.67 -16.33
C CYS A 251 8.46 24.89 -17.64
N ASN A 252 7.38 24.96 -18.44
CA ASN A 252 7.28 24.27 -19.74
C ASN A 252 7.50 22.75 -19.62
N PHE A 253 6.73 22.10 -18.76
CA PHE A 253 6.76 20.65 -18.59
C PHE A 253 5.96 19.95 -19.70
N ASP A 254 6.56 18.96 -20.37
CA ASP A 254 5.91 18.20 -21.45
C ASP A 254 5.20 16.96 -20.90
N LEU A 255 3.87 17.03 -20.81
CA LEU A 255 3.04 15.94 -20.29
C LEU A 255 3.04 14.69 -21.18
N LYS A 256 3.41 14.81 -22.46
CA LYS A 256 3.45 13.65 -23.39
C LYS A 256 4.63 12.74 -23.11
N THR A 257 5.66 13.27 -22.44
CA THR A 257 6.87 12.52 -22.06
C THR A 257 6.96 12.29 -20.55
N ALA A 258 5.98 12.78 -19.80
CA ALA A 258 5.93 12.68 -18.36
C ALA A 258 5.88 11.21 -17.93
N LYS A 259 6.73 10.88 -16.94
CA LYS A 259 6.64 9.60 -16.25
C LYS A 259 5.60 9.73 -15.12
N PRO A 260 4.85 8.66 -14.83
CA PRO A 260 4.00 8.64 -13.64
C PRO A 260 4.81 8.89 -12.38
N LEU A 261 4.21 9.66 -11.47
CA LEU A 261 4.70 9.88 -10.13
C LEU A 261 4.43 8.63 -9.29
N LEU A 262 5.47 8.09 -8.68
CA LEU A 262 5.40 6.94 -7.77
C LEU A 262 5.90 7.37 -6.40
N ILE A 263 5.01 7.35 -5.41
CA ILE A 263 5.32 7.70 -4.02
C ILE A 263 5.29 6.43 -3.18
N LYS A 264 6.31 6.26 -2.34
CA LYS A 264 6.45 5.16 -1.39
C LYS A 264 6.85 5.70 -0.03
N TYR A 265 6.34 5.08 1.02
CA TYR A 265 6.65 5.46 2.39
C TYR A 265 6.29 4.34 3.34
N ASN A 266 6.83 4.37 4.55
CA ASN A 266 6.36 3.56 5.65
C ASN A 266 5.36 4.38 6.47
N ALA A 267 4.25 3.80 6.89
CA ALA A 267 3.33 4.41 7.81
C ALA A 267 2.83 3.41 8.86
N THR A 268 3.02 3.75 10.13
CA THR A 268 2.41 3.04 11.25
C THR A 268 0.96 3.49 11.44
N SER A 269 -0.01 2.85 10.79
CA SER A 269 -1.40 3.30 10.91
C SER A 269 -1.96 3.11 12.33
N TYR A 270 -2.80 4.05 12.79
CA TYR A 270 -3.62 3.90 13.99
C TYR A 270 -4.49 2.62 13.94
N GLY A 271 -4.79 2.10 12.74
CA GLY A 271 -5.45 0.82 12.53
C GLY A 271 -4.60 -0.43 12.79
N GLN A 272 -3.28 -0.32 13.01
CA GLN A 272 -2.45 -1.49 13.36
C GLN A 272 -2.85 -2.09 14.70
N MET A 273 -3.25 -1.25 15.67
CA MET A 273 -3.77 -1.74 16.96
C MET A 273 -5.11 -2.46 16.79
N GLU A 274 -6.03 -1.89 16.03
CA GLU A 274 -7.33 -2.50 15.79
C GLU A 274 -7.18 -3.82 15.03
N ARG A 275 -6.29 -3.86 14.02
CA ARG A 275 -5.94 -5.09 13.30
C ARG A 275 -5.22 -6.10 14.18
N LEU A 276 -4.30 -5.67 15.04
CA LEU A 276 -3.67 -6.52 16.04
C LEU A 276 -4.76 -7.16 16.91
N ILE A 277 -5.65 -6.36 17.50
CA ILE A 277 -6.74 -6.84 18.35
C ILE A 277 -7.67 -7.79 17.59
N GLN A 278 -8.00 -7.49 16.34
CA GLN A 278 -8.90 -8.31 15.51
C GLN A 278 -8.30 -9.68 15.15
N ASN A 279 -6.98 -9.79 15.08
CA ASN A 279 -6.30 -11.02 14.65
C ASN A 279 -5.51 -11.69 15.77
N MET A 280 -5.37 -11.06 16.94
CA MET A 280 -4.68 -11.64 18.09
C MET A 280 -5.53 -12.77 18.68
N LEU A 281 -4.93 -13.96 18.79
CA LEU A 281 -5.54 -15.05 19.55
C LEU A 281 -5.49 -14.69 21.03
N ALA A 282 -6.59 -14.92 21.74
CA ALA A 282 -6.59 -14.67 23.17
C ALA A 282 -5.73 -15.74 23.87
N PRO A 283 -5.02 -15.42 24.97
CA PRO A 283 -4.16 -16.39 25.66
C PRO A 283 -4.86 -17.68 26.11
N GLN A 284 -6.19 -17.69 26.25
CA GLN A 284 -6.99 -18.88 26.55
C GLN A 284 -7.26 -19.79 25.35
N ASP A 285 -7.02 -19.33 24.11
CA ASP A 285 -7.28 -20.07 22.87
C ASP A 285 -6.17 -21.08 22.53
N TYR A 286 -5.08 -21.04 23.29
CA TYR A 286 -3.94 -21.93 23.14
C TYR A 286 -3.29 -22.22 24.49
N SER A 287 -2.46 -23.25 24.53
CA SER A 287 -1.70 -23.63 25.72
C SER A 287 -0.20 -23.53 25.47
N VAL A 288 0.53 -23.13 26.51
CA VAL A 288 1.99 -22.98 26.47
C VAL A 288 2.66 -23.95 27.45
N TYR A 289 3.70 -24.61 26.97
CA TYR A 289 4.62 -25.44 27.75
C TYR A 289 6.05 -24.99 27.46
N VAL A 290 6.94 -25.11 28.45
CA VAL A 290 8.35 -24.72 28.31
C VAL A 290 9.24 -25.82 28.85
N SER A 291 10.43 -25.97 28.28
CA SER A 291 11.44 -26.92 28.77
C SER A 291 12.01 -26.55 30.13
N ASP A 292 12.11 -25.26 30.42
CA ASP A 292 12.70 -24.71 31.63
C ASP A 292 11.71 -23.72 32.25
N GLU A 293 11.29 -23.98 33.48
CA GLU A 293 10.39 -23.11 34.23
C GLU A 293 11.04 -22.67 35.54
N GLN A 294 11.11 -21.36 35.76
CA GLN A 294 11.68 -20.77 36.97
C GLN A 294 10.58 -20.05 37.77
N SER A 295 10.62 -20.16 39.10
CA SER A 295 9.56 -19.59 39.96
C SER A 295 9.38 -18.07 39.81
N GLY A 296 10.40 -17.32 39.40
CA GLY A 296 10.33 -15.88 39.18
C GLY A 296 9.99 -15.48 37.73
N TYR A 297 10.06 -16.43 36.80
CA TYR A 297 9.91 -16.22 35.37
C TYR A 297 9.05 -17.35 34.78
N PRO A 298 7.79 -17.51 35.23
CA PRO A 298 6.92 -18.59 34.79
C PRO A 298 6.61 -18.50 33.30
N ARG A 299 6.21 -19.62 32.70
CA ARG A 299 5.83 -19.66 31.28
C ARG A 299 4.68 -18.74 30.91
N THR A 300 3.83 -18.39 31.89
CA THR A 300 2.72 -17.46 31.69
C THR A 300 3.18 -16.06 31.30
N ASN A 301 4.43 -15.67 31.64
CA ASN A 301 5.01 -14.41 31.21
C ASN A 301 5.25 -14.32 29.69
N LEU A 302 5.09 -15.42 28.94
CA LEU A 302 5.16 -15.39 27.47
C LEU A 302 3.85 -14.94 26.82
N ILE A 303 2.75 -14.90 27.59
CA ILE A 303 1.39 -14.74 27.07
C ILE A 303 0.50 -13.87 27.99
N ASP A 304 1.09 -13.10 28.90
CA ASP A 304 0.35 -12.33 29.93
C ASP A 304 -0.03 -10.92 29.47
N LEU A 305 0.36 -10.53 28.24
CA LEU A 305 0.18 -9.19 27.67
C LEU A 305 0.87 -8.10 28.49
N ASN A 306 1.87 -8.47 29.30
CA ASN A 306 2.68 -7.56 30.09
C ASN A 306 4.11 -7.52 29.54
N LEU A 307 4.34 -6.57 28.64
CA LEU A 307 5.63 -6.31 27.97
C LEU A 307 6.82 -6.03 28.93
N LYS A 308 6.61 -6.00 30.25
CA LYS A 308 7.63 -5.81 31.29
C LYS A 308 7.95 -7.07 32.09
N THR A 309 7.25 -8.17 31.87
CA THR A 309 7.61 -9.51 32.38
C THR A 309 8.46 -10.23 31.32
N ALA A 310 8.98 -11.40 31.66
CA ALA A 310 9.68 -12.26 30.71
C ALA A 310 9.68 -13.71 31.19
N TRP A 311 9.73 -14.63 30.26
CA TRP A 311 10.21 -15.98 30.52
C TRP A 311 11.72 -16.05 30.30
N VAL A 312 12.37 -16.94 31.05
CA VAL A 312 13.83 -17.11 31.06
C VAL A 312 14.19 -18.55 30.70
N GLY A 313 14.93 -18.70 29.61
CA GLY A 313 15.52 -19.95 29.15
C GLY A 313 17.02 -19.81 28.89
N LYS A 314 17.57 -20.76 28.13
CA LYS A 314 18.97 -20.83 27.70
C LYS A 314 19.04 -21.42 26.30
N ILE A 315 20.23 -21.49 25.73
CA ILE A 315 20.45 -22.24 24.48
C ILE A 315 19.99 -23.69 24.66
N GLY A 316 19.16 -24.18 23.73
CA GLY A 316 18.52 -25.49 23.75
C GLY A 316 17.17 -25.52 24.48
N SER A 317 16.80 -24.48 25.22
CA SER A 317 15.44 -24.37 25.77
C SER A 317 14.41 -24.21 24.65
N TYR A 318 13.22 -24.75 24.87
CA TYR A 318 12.12 -24.67 23.92
C TYR A 318 10.78 -24.27 24.55
N ILE A 319 9.92 -23.73 23.71
CA ILE A 319 8.54 -23.34 24.02
C ILE A 319 7.61 -24.11 23.08
N ASP A 320 6.71 -24.89 23.64
CA ASP A 320 5.66 -25.58 22.90
C ASP A 320 4.35 -24.81 23.02
N PHE A 321 3.72 -24.54 21.88
CA PHE A 321 2.37 -24.01 21.79
C PHE A 321 1.44 -25.09 21.23
N SER A 322 0.25 -25.22 21.81
CA SER A 322 -0.82 -26.06 21.26
C SER A 322 -2.11 -25.25 21.07
N PHE A 323 -2.70 -25.33 19.89
CA PHE A 323 -3.85 -24.55 19.43
C PHE A 323 -5.06 -25.45 19.18
N SER A 324 -6.27 -24.89 19.26
CA SER A 324 -7.48 -25.59 18.79
C SER A 324 -7.47 -25.73 17.26
N GLU A 325 -8.08 -26.81 16.76
CA GLU A 325 -8.32 -27.04 15.32
C GLU A 325 -9.21 -25.97 14.67
N ASP A 326 -9.89 -25.16 15.49
CA ASP A 326 -10.77 -24.08 15.02
C ASP A 326 -10.02 -22.83 14.54
N TYR A 327 -8.70 -22.78 14.68
CA TYR A 327 -7.89 -21.61 14.32
C TYR A 327 -7.02 -21.86 13.10
N TYR A 328 -7.02 -20.89 12.20
CA TYR A 328 -5.99 -20.74 11.18
C TYR A 328 -4.93 -19.77 11.71
N LEU A 329 -3.69 -20.23 11.90
CA LEU A 329 -2.59 -19.39 12.37
C LEU A 329 -2.02 -18.58 11.20
N ASP A 330 -2.00 -17.26 11.36
CA ASP A 330 -1.40 -16.35 10.39
C ASP A 330 0.09 -16.10 10.76
N GLY A 331 0.45 -16.10 12.05
CA GLY A 331 1.84 -15.87 12.47
C GLY A 331 1.97 -15.50 13.94
N PHE A 332 3.09 -14.88 14.31
CA PHE A 332 3.27 -14.32 15.65
C PHE A 332 4.21 -13.11 15.68
N LEU A 333 4.07 -12.30 16.73
CA LEU A 333 5.02 -11.28 17.15
C LEU A 333 5.81 -11.78 18.36
N ILE A 334 7.11 -11.54 18.40
CA ILE A 334 7.97 -11.88 19.53
C ILE A 334 8.67 -10.63 20.07
N VAL A 335 8.47 -10.37 21.35
CA VAL A 335 9.15 -9.29 22.07
C VAL A 335 10.43 -9.87 22.67
N ASN A 336 11.49 -9.86 21.86
CA ASN A 336 12.77 -10.46 22.20
C ASN A 336 13.53 -9.64 23.28
N GLY A 337 14.12 -10.35 24.26
CA GLY A 337 14.84 -9.79 25.40
C GLY A 337 13.94 -9.36 26.57
N TYR A 338 14.55 -9.06 27.73
CA TYR A 338 13.80 -8.61 28.91
C TYR A 338 13.51 -7.11 28.87
N ARG A 339 12.31 -6.72 28.43
CA ARG A 339 11.97 -5.32 28.11
C ARG A 339 11.58 -4.42 29.29
N LYS A 340 11.72 -4.90 30.53
CA LYS A 340 11.41 -4.13 31.76
C LYS A 340 12.14 -2.79 31.85
N SER A 341 13.41 -2.75 31.42
CA SER A 341 14.24 -1.53 31.39
C SER A 341 15.41 -1.70 30.41
N ALA A 342 16.04 -0.60 30.03
CA ALA A 342 17.25 -0.62 29.20
C ALA A 342 18.41 -1.41 29.86
N GLU A 343 18.47 -1.41 31.19
CA GLU A 343 19.45 -2.18 31.95
C GLU A 343 19.13 -3.68 31.89
N ALA A 344 17.89 -4.08 32.17
CA ALA A 344 17.48 -5.49 32.09
C ALA A 344 17.69 -6.07 30.69
N TYR A 345 17.36 -5.31 29.64
CA TYR A 345 17.55 -5.72 28.25
C TYR A 345 19.01 -5.99 27.88
N ARG A 346 19.94 -5.16 28.37
CA ARG A 346 21.38 -5.31 28.07
C ARG A 346 22.05 -6.37 28.94
N ASN A 347 21.63 -6.50 30.19
CA ASN A 347 22.26 -7.41 31.14
C ASN A 347 21.92 -8.88 30.88
N ASN A 348 20.79 -9.17 30.22
CA ASN A 348 20.37 -10.53 29.87
C ASN A 348 20.62 -10.84 28.40
N SER A 349 20.75 -12.12 28.07
CA SER A 349 20.88 -12.59 26.70
C SER A 349 19.56 -12.43 25.94
N ARG A 350 19.69 -12.24 24.63
CA ARG A 350 18.58 -12.05 23.68
C ARG A 350 18.65 -13.13 22.62
N VAL A 351 17.51 -13.63 22.14
CA VAL A 351 17.51 -14.67 21.11
C VAL A 351 18.12 -14.11 19.84
N LYS A 352 19.07 -14.82 19.25
CA LYS A 352 19.68 -14.51 17.95
C LYS A 352 19.15 -15.42 16.87
N LYS A 353 18.92 -16.70 17.21
CA LYS A 353 18.44 -17.72 16.30
C LYS A 353 17.42 -18.61 16.98
N LEU A 354 16.26 -18.80 16.35
CA LEU A 354 15.15 -19.60 16.86
C LEU A 354 14.72 -20.60 15.80
N LYS A 355 14.77 -21.88 16.14
CA LYS A 355 14.27 -22.95 15.27
C LYS A 355 12.78 -23.16 15.51
N ILE A 356 12.00 -23.23 14.44
CA ILE A 356 10.57 -23.48 14.47
C ILE A 356 10.31 -24.89 13.98
N GLU A 357 9.59 -25.67 14.79
CA GLU A 357 9.23 -27.05 14.48
C GLU A 357 7.71 -27.21 14.61
N ALA A 358 7.13 -28.09 13.80
CA ALA A 358 5.72 -28.46 13.89
C ALA A 358 5.58 -29.95 14.12
N GLN A 359 4.50 -30.35 14.81
CA GLN A 359 4.18 -31.74 15.05
C GLN A 359 3.34 -32.29 13.87
N ASN A 360 3.75 -33.42 13.28
CA ASN A 360 2.95 -34.16 12.30
C ASN A 360 1.86 -35.01 12.98
N GLU A 361 1.01 -35.67 12.19
CA GLU A 361 -0.06 -36.56 12.69
C GLU A 361 0.47 -37.74 13.52
N GLU A 362 1.71 -38.16 13.29
CA GLU A 362 2.39 -39.25 14.01
C GLU A 362 2.99 -38.79 15.35
N GLY A 363 2.92 -37.49 15.66
CA GLY A 363 3.46 -36.91 16.88
C GLY A 363 4.94 -36.52 16.80
N GLU A 364 5.57 -36.63 15.64
CA GLU A 364 6.97 -36.28 15.43
C GLU A 364 7.12 -34.80 15.04
N PHE A 365 8.14 -34.16 15.60
CA PHE A 365 8.48 -32.78 15.25
C PHE A 365 9.40 -32.75 14.02
N TYR A 366 9.08 -31.87 13.08
CA TYR A 366 9.93 -31.56 11.94
C TYR A 366 10.17 -30.06 11.84
N VAL A 367 11.34 -29.67 11.32
CA VAL A 367 11.72 -28.25 11.17
C VAL A 367 10.87 -27.60 10.08
N VAL A 368 10.19 -26.53 10.46
CA VAL A 368 9.42 -25.67 9.56
C VAL A 368 10.30 -24.56 9.05
N ASP A 369 10.99 -23.86 9.95
CA ASP A 369 11.86 -22.74 9.59
C ASP A 369 12.88 -22.42 10.70
N THR A 370 13.73 -21.44 10.45
CA THR A 370 14.72 -20.90 11.36
C THR A 370 14.73 -19.37 11.28
N LEU A 371 14.34 -18.72 12.38
CA LEU A 371 14.36 -17.26 12.49
C LEU A 371 15.70 -16.74 12.94
N HIS A 372 16.13 -15.66 12.32
CA HIS A 372 17.32 -14.90 12.69
C HIS A 372 16.91 -13.49 13.12
N PHE A 373 17.28 -13.12 14.34
CA PHE A 373 16.96 -11.82 14.91
C PHE A 373 18.18 -10.90 14.86
N GLU A 374 17.94 -9.61 14.61
CA GLU A 374 18.96 -8.56 14.72
C GLU A 374 19.16 -8.15 16.19
N ASP A 375 20.39 -7.83 16.58
CA ASP A 375 20.64 -7.23 17.91
C ASP A 375 20.29 -5.74 17.89
N ARG A 376 19.02 -5.43 18.12
CA ARG A 376 18.51 -4.05 18.11
C ARG A 376 18.90 -3.31 19.40
N PRO A 377 19.16 -1.99 19.34
CA PRO A 377 19.32 -1.20 20.56
C PRO A 377 18.02 -1.19 21.36
N TYR A 378 18.13 -0.99 22.68
CA TYR A 378 16.94 -0.88 23.53
C TYR A 378 16.05 0.29 23.08
N GLN A 379 14.77 -0.02 22.90
CA GLN A 379 13.70 0.93 22.77
C GLN A 379 12.57 0.52 23.72
N PRO A 380 11.86 1.49 24.34
CA PRO A 380 10.64 1.22 25.07
C PRO A 380 9.60 0.55 24.16
N VAL A 381 8.99 -0.52 24.65
CA VAL A 381 7.96 -1.29 23.93
C VAL A 381 6.61 -0.97 24.55
N PHE A 382 5.67 -0.61 23.70
CA PHE A 382 4.26 -0.38 23.98
C PHE A 382 3.45 -1.11 22.91
N PHE A 383 2.15 -1.31 23.12
CA PHE A 383 1.32 -1.94 22.09
C PHE A 383 1.25 -1.08 20.82
N GLU A 384 1.30 0.25 20.97
CA GLU A 384 1.22 1.24 19.90
C GLU A 384 2.42 1.23 18.95
N ASN A 385 3.57 0.72 19.40
CA ASN A 385 4.78 0.59 18.59
C ASN A 385 5.25 -0.86 18.45
N LEU A 386 4.38 -1.84 18.72
CA LEU A 386 4.73 -3.25 18.77
C LEU A 386 5.27 -3.75 17.43
N PHE A 387 4.68 -3.36 16.30
CA PHE A 387 5.15 -3.74 14.95
C PHE A 387 6.51 -3.18 14.58
N VAL A 388 6.97 -2.14 15.25
CA VAL A 388 8.30 -1.54 15.04
C VAL A 388 9.33 -2.19 15.96
N THR A 389 8.91 -2.57 17.18
CA THR A 389 9.82 -2.94 18.26
C THR A 389 9.91 -4.44 18.52
N ALA A 390 8.88 -5.21 18.16
CA ALA A 390 8.88 -6.66 18.14
C ALA A 390 9.45 -7.19 16.82
N ASP A 391 9.87 -8.44 16.83
CA ASP A 391 10.14 -9.19 15.62
C ASP A 391 8.87 -9.94 15.23
N SER A 392 8.61 -10.06 13.94
CA SER A 392 7.41 -10.70 13.40
C SER A 392 7.78 -11.92 12.58
N TYR A 393 6.98 -12.97 12.68
CA TYR A 393 7.08 -14.13 11.81
C TYR A 393 5.72 -14.51 11.23
N ASP A 394 5.72 -14.83 9.94
CA ASP A 394 4.54 -15.22 9.19
C ASP A 394 4.56 -16.74 8.93
N LEU A 395 3.42 -17.39 9.15
CA LEU A 395 3.23 -18.82 8.91
C LEU A 395 2.52 -19.13 7.58
N PHE A 396 2.25 -18.12 6.74
CA PHE A 396 1.46 -18.24 5.51
C PHE A 396 2.04 -19.23 4.50
N GLU A 397 3.36 -19.30 4.36
CA GLU A 397 4.03 -20.29 3.50
C GLU A 397 3.88 -21.71 4.03
N CYS A 398 3.68 -21.84 5.33
CA CYS A 398 3.59 -23.10 6.03
C CYS A 398 2.13 -23.56 6.13
N ASN A 399 1.30 -23.35 5.10
CA ASN A 399 -0.15 -23.64 4.99
C ASN A 399 -0.63 -24.99 5.58
N LEU A 400 -0.56 -25.12 6.90
CA LEU A 400 -0.58 -26.39 7.60
C LEU A 400 -1.46 -26.17 8.84
N GLY A 401 -2.44 -27.06 9.01
CA GLY A 401 -3.30 -27.12 10.20
C GLY A 401 -2.50 -27.53 11.43
N TYR A 402 -1.55 -26.69 11.84
CA TYR A 402 -0.65 -26.95 12.94
C TYR A 402 -1.35 -26.71 14.25
N ASN A 403 -1.75 -27.81 14.88
CA ASN A 403 -2.26 -27.75 16.23
C ASN A 403 -1.13 -27.64 17.26
N LYS A 404 0.14 -27.88 16.87
CA LYS A 404 1.30 -27.69 17.74
C LYS A 404 2.55 -27.17 17.04
N LEU A 405 3.17 -26.17 17.66
CA LEU A 405 4.42 -25.56 17.26
C LEU A 405 5.43 -25.58 18.41
N ARG A 406 6.70 -25.78 18.09
CA ARG A 406 7.83 -25.70 19.02
C ARG A 406 8.81 -24.63 18.54
N LEU A 407 9.17 -23.73 19.45
CA LEU A 407 10.18 -22.70 19.24
C LEU A 407 11.40 -23.04 20.10
N THR A 408 12.54 -23.36 19.49
CA THR A 408 13.78 -23.75 20.20
C THR A 408 14.86 -22.68 20.04
N ILE A 409 15.43 -22.21 21.16
CA ILE A 409 16.54 -21.24 21.15
C ILE A 409 17.82 -21.94 20.71
N GLU A 410 18.37 -21.56 19.55
CA GLU A 410 19.61 -22.15 19.02
C GLU A 410 20.84 -21.29 19.29
N GLU A 411 20.70 -19.97 19.17
CA GLU A 411 21.78 -19.01 19.40
C GLU A 411 21.25 -17.76 20.08
N VAL A 412 22.14 -17.07 20.82
CA VAL A 412 21.80 -15.86 21.56
C VAL A 412 22.86 -14.77 21.36
N TYR A 413 22.43 -13.51 21.48
CA TYR A 413 23.33 -12.41 21.77
C TYR A 413 23.57 -12.40 23.28
N PRO A 414 24.84 -12.50 23.74
CA PRO A 414 25.12 -12.59 25.17
C PRO A 414 24.73 -11.30 25.91
N GLY A 415 24.20 -11.48 27.12
CA GLY A 415 24.01 -10.41 28.08
C GLY A 415 25.33 -9.89 28.65
N LEU A 416 25.31 -8.68 29.20
CA LEU A 416 26.48 -8.10 29.88
C LEU A 416 26.79 -8.76 31.23
N ILE A 417 25.79 -9.37 31.88
CA ILE A 417 25.90 -9.91 33.24
C ILE A 417 25.40 -11.35 33.33
N TYR A 418 24.22 -11.61 32.77
CA TYR A 418 23.52 -12.89 32.91
C TYR A 418 23.58 -13.68 31.59
N GLU A 419 23.78 -14.99 31.71
CA GLU A 419 23.71 -15.93 30.58
C GLU A 419 22.25 -16.28 30.22
N ASP A 420 21.33 -16.02 31.14
CA ASP A 420 19.89 -16.18 30.98
C ASP A 420 19.36 -15.49 29.72
N THR A 421 18.58 -16.22 28.92
CA THR A 421 17.98 -15.72 27.68
C THR A 421 16.52 -15.40 27.92
N CYS A 422 16.14 -14.15 27.66
CA CYS A 422 14.80 -13.67 27.98
C CYS A 422 13.94 -13.46 26.73
N ILE A 423 12.67 -13.82 26.83
CA ILE A 423 11.62 -13.45 25.88
C ILE A 423 10.49 -12.80 26.69
N SER A 424 10.15 -11.57 26.37
CA SER A 424 9.16 -10.79 27.12
C SER A 424 7.72 -11.11 26.76
N GLU A 425 7.43 -11.48 25.52
CA GLU A 425 6.07 -11.79 25.06
C GLU A 425 6.11 -12.54 23.72
N ILE A 426 5.14 -13.42 23.48
CA ILE A 426 4.82 -13.97 22.16
C ILE A 426 3.32 -13.77 21.92
N ILE A 427 2.98 -13.00 20.89
CA ILE A 427 1.60 -12.68 20.53
C ILE A 427 1.24 -13.40 19.24
N TRP A 428 0.33 -14.36 19.33
CA TRP A 428 -0.13 -15.16 18.20
C TRP A 428 -1.21 -14.43 17.39
N LEU A 429 -1.10 -14.52 16.06
CA LEU A 429 -2.04 -13.95 15.10
C LEU A 429 -2.72 -15.07 14.30
N GLY A 430 -4.02 -14.94 14.07
CA GLY A 430 -4.82 -15.95 13.37
C GLY A 430 -6.31 -15.65 13.37
N ARG A 431 -7.08 -16.52 12.73
CA ARG A 431 -8.52 -16.35 12.49
C ARG A 431 -9.29 -17.62 12.84
N ASN A 432 -10.46 -17.44 13.43
CA ASN A 432 -11.37 -18.54 13.72
C ASN A 432 -12.08 -19.01 12.43
N ILE A 433 -11.98 -20.30 12.13
CA ILE A 433 -12.49 -20.92 10.91
C ILE A 433 -14.02 -20.80 10.83
N ALA A 434 -14.73 -21.04 11.94
CA ALA A 434 -16.21 -21.01 11.97
C ALA A 434 -16.79 -19.61 11.71
N LEU A 435 -16.13 -18.55 12.20
CA LEU A 435 -16.55 -17.16 11.97
C LEU A 435 -16.25 -16.70 10.53
N SER A 436 -15.18 -17.22 9.92
CA SER A 436 -14.77 -16.85 8.56
C SER A 436 -15.74 -17.36 7.48
N MET A 437 -16.42 -18.50 7.70
CA MET A 437 -17.40 -19.05 6.76
C MET A 437 -18.80 -18.42 6.85
N GLY A 438 -19.14 -17.76 7.97
CA GLY A 438 -20.44 -17.10 8.17
C GLY A 438 -20.65 -15.80 7.38
N ASN A 439 -19.58 -15.15 6.92
CA ASN A 439 -19.64 -13.89 6.18
C ASN A 439 -19.71 -14.05 4.65
N LYS A 440 -19.78 -15.27 4.11
CA LYS A 440 -19.97 -15.53 2.67
C LYS A 440 -21.44 -15.69 2.25
N ALA A 441 -22.38 -15.55 3.18
CA ALA A 441 -23.81 -15.66 2.91
C ALA A 441 -24.57 -14.49 3.54
N ASN A 442 -24.48 -13.30 2.93
CA ASN A 442 -25.52 -12.26 2.94
C ASN A 442 -25.29 -11.27 1.79
#